data_AF-A0A942HT43-F1
#
_entry.id   AF-A0A942HT43-F1
#
_cell.length_a   1.000
_cell.length_b   1.000
_cell.length_c   1.000
_cell.angle_alpha   90.00
_cell.angle_beta   90.00
_cell.angle_gamma   90.00
#
_symmetry.space_group_name_H-M   'P 1'
#
loop_
_entity.id
_entity.type
_entity.pdbx_description
1 polymer ?
#
loop_
_entity_poly.entity_id
_entity_poly.type
_entity_poly.pdbx_seq_one_letter_code
_entity_poly.pdbx_strand_id
1 'polypeptide(L)'
;MKKIPLALVLATALSLFTSAIAGETIPESVINIDLCTLAYQLYHQSLCMPLDPWYDNMSRVGSDRRDNICRFTHEYAAKLGSSAANSANDQGFYSGPNAARGWKDSNLKLDPILTNYKHIDAKLPAFTRDGERYITVFAPGYLTQNIKTIEGVRYKAIPTNFPSNDVERFSIREYPTGADHLVIFEGGTGIAGATEPAWSPMGFVLMRKTPTGYDVHIVFRGSRSGAALGTTVWNAQAAIGDAKGNPDWITDLRSGKQIDQPLISKVGKVTQGFAEALPTMLGPIAATCQYLSQKYPAPEHIYVTGHSLGAGLASQFVSAVAQGNYGDELRRQVTGWPWDTATLMAFAQPIPGDPTFAASFDKISPNSTHYWVEGDSVVEATSGTIVGMIIDKGEHIGAQKKLSNMNGCNDNPHEVFVIRDALVRDMSAGNADLSKRLSSDNSWGYYESFAKMLAGQPLSYVYPGAPAPKIVTEENLQKMLQNYNFGPEFDRWLEQVYARMIADKSSYIGFKFQSTLDDRQKLVLDIVEQMRRPSSNDTAQDLESLANDFKLIDGNLGLTNEEQWIFSGMILSRLQKSNLTLKDLQSKPAVNANLEAKVAN
;
A
#
# COMPACT_ATOMS: atom_id res chain seq x y z
N MET A 1 13.24 -20.87 -48.39
CA MET A 1 12.72 -21.05 -47.02
C MET A 1 11.42 -20.25 -46.89
N LYS A 2 10.30 -20.92 -46.59
CA LYS A 2 8.96 -20.32 -46.51
C LYS A 2 8.83 -19.49 -45.23
N LYS A 3 8.33 -18.25 -45.35
CA LYS A 3 7.95 -17.38 -44.23
C LYS A 3 6.70 -17.95 -43.53
N ILE A 4 6.78 -18.19 -42.23
CA ILE A 4 5.63 -18.48 -41.37
C ILE A 4 5.13 -17.12 -40.82
N PRO A 5 3.82 -16.82 -40.86
CA PRO A 5 3.32 -15.52 -40.42
C PRO A 5 3.24 -15.43 -38.89
N LEU A 6 3.71 -14.29 -38.37
CA LEU A 6 3.77 -13.87 -36.97
C LEU A 6 2.39 -13.83 -36.26
N ALA A 7 1.29 -14.02 -37.00
CA ALA A 7 -0.08 -13.99 -36.49
C ALA A 7 -0.46 -15.22 -35.65
N LEU A 8 0.24 -16.35 -35.79
CA LEU A 8 -0.14 -17.58 -35.09
C LEU A 8 0.40 -17.66 -33.64
N VAL A 9 1.43 -16.86 -33.30
CA VAL A 9 2.05 -16.88 -31.97
C VAL A 9 1.31 -15.99 -30.96
N LEU A 10 0.62 -14.94 -31.41
CA LEU A 10 -0.22 -14.12 -30.52
C LEU A 10 -1.56 -14.78 -30.14
N ALA A 11 -2.10 -15.66 -30.98
CA ALA A 11 -3.39 -16.30 -30.73
C ALA A 11 -3.32 -17.34 -29.60
N THR A 12 -2.19 -18.04 -29.45
CA THR A 12 -1.99 -19.05 -28.41
C THR A 12 -1.74 -18.48 -27.01
N ALA A 13 -1.30 -17.23 -26.89
CA ALA A 13 -1.16 -16.55 -25.59
C ALA A 13 -2.50 -16.01 -25.07
N LEU A 14 -3.42 -15.60 -25.97
CA LEU A 14 -4.78 -15.21 -25.59
C LEU A 14 -5.68 -16.39 -25.21
N SER A 15 -5.44 -17.59 -25.76
CA SER A 15 -6.30 -18.76 -25.53
C SER A 15 -6.02 -19.50 -24.22
N LEU A 16 -4.93 -19.18 -23.50
CA LEU A 16 -4.61 -19.80 -22.21
C LEU A 16 -5.24 -19.08 -21.01
N PHE A 17 -5.86 -17.91 -21.21
CA PHE A 17 -6.53 -17.14 -20.16
C PHE A 17 -8.01 -16.85 -20.44
N THR A 18 -8.56 -17.43 -21.53
CA THR A 18 -9.98 -17.30 -21.91
C THR A 18 -10.72 -18.64 -21.89
N SER A 19 -10.35 -19.56 -21.00
CA SER A 19 -11.26 -20.61 -20.57
C SER A 19 -12.16 -20.09 -19.45
N ALA A 20 -13.01 -19.11 -19.79
CA ALA A 20 -14.22 -18.88 -19.02
C ALA A 20 -15.12 -20.09 -19.29
N ILE A 21 -15.03 -21.12 -18.43
CA ILE A 21 -16.07 -22.13 -18.35
C ILE A 21 -17.34 -21.37 -17.97
N ALA A 22 -18.30 -21.35 -18.89
CA ALA A 22 -19.62 -20.83 -18.63
C ALA A 22 -20.22 -21.61 -17.45
N GLY A 23 -20.33 -20.97 -16.27
CA GLY A 23 -20.98 -21.56 -15.09
C GLY A 23 -20.30 -21.33 -13.73
N GLU A 24 -19.07 -20.82 -13.66
CA GLU A 24 -18.37 -20.64 -12.36
C GLU A 24 -18.16 -19.16 -12.01
N THR A 25 -19.11 -18.59 -11.29
CA THR A 25 -18.99 -17.23 -10.74
C THR A 25 -18.06 -17.26 -9.52
N ILE A 26 -17.00 -16.46 -9.52
CA ILE A 26 -16.13 -16.27 -8.34
C ILE A 26 -16.98 -15.69 -7.21
N PRO A 27 -16.96 -16.25 -5.98
CA PRO A 27 -17.73 -15.72 -4.87
C PRO A 27 -17.34 -14.27 -4.55
N GLU A 28 -18.32 -13.45 -4.19
CA GLU A 28 -18.09 -12.03 -3.88
C GLU A 28 -17.10 -11.83 -2.73
N SER A 29 -17.04 -12.73 -1.75
CA SER A 29 -16.03 -12.66 -0.69
C SER A 29 -14.60 -12.78 -1.23
N VAL A 30 -14.38 -13.62 -2.25
CA VAL A 30 -13.07 -13.77 -2.89
C VAL A 30 -12.75 -12.57 -3.78
N ILE A 31 -13.74 -12.05 -4.52
CA ILE A 31 -13.58 -10.81 -5.30
C ILE A 31 -13.17 -9.65 -4.39
N ASN A 32 -13.86 -9.46 -3.26
CA ASN A 32 -13.62 -8.32 -2.38
C ASN A 32 -12.29 -8.43 -1.60
N ILE A 33 -11.83 -9.62 -1.18
CA ILE A 33 -10.48 -9.77 -0.59
C ILE A 33 -9.37 -9.57 -1.64
N ASP A 34 -9.59 -9.98 -2.90
CA ASP A 34 -8.65 -9.72 -3.99
C ASP A 34 -8.61 -8.23 -4.37
N LEU A 35 -9.73 -7.51 -4.24
CA LEU A 35 -9.76 -6.05 -4.34
C LEU A 35 -9.02 -5.37 -3.18
N CYS A 36 -9.06 -5.91 -1.96
CA CYS A 36 -8.19 -5.45 -0.88
C CYS A 36 -6.71 -5.62 -1.24
N THR A 37 -6.34 -6.74 -1.86
CA THR A 37 -4.97 -6.96 -2.38
C THR A 37 -4.60 -5.92 -3.44
N LEU A 38 -5.54 -5.58 -4.34
CA LEU A 38 -5.36 -4.49 -5.30
C LEU A 38 -5.13 -3.15 -4.59
N ALA A 39 -5.85 -2.84 -3.51
CA ALA A 39 -5.66 -1.61 -2.76
C ALA A 39 -4.23 -1.49 -2.19
N TYR A 40 -3.66 -2.59 -1.66
CA TYR A 40 -2.26 -2.63 -1.26
C TYR A 40 -1.32 -2.43 -2.45
N GLN A 41 -1.55 -3.15 -3.55
CA GLN A 41 -0.74 -3.02 -4.77
C GLN A 41 -0.67 -1.57 -5.25
N LEU A 42 -1.81 -0.89 -5.41
CA LEU A 42 -1.86 0.48 -5.92
C LEU A 42 -1.17 1.46 -4.94
N TYR A 43 -1.31 1.25 -3.63
CA TYR A 43 -0.58 2.04 -2.64
C TYR A 43 0.93 1.83 -2.72
N HIS A 44 1.40 0.58 -2.74
CA HIS A 44 2.83 0.28 -2.82
C HIS A 44 3.46 0.81 -4.12
N GLN A 45 2.72 0.79 -5.23
CA GLN A 45 3.16 1.43 -6.48
C GLN A 45 3.28 2.94 -6.36
N SER A 46 2.41 3.57 -5.57
CA SER A 46 2.43 5.02 -5.40
C SER A 46 3.64 5.51 -4.60
N LEU A 47 4.31 4.66 -3.82
CA LEU A 47 5.47 5.07 -3.03
C LEU A 47 6.60 5.55 -3.95
N CYS A 48 7.14 6.75 -3.70
CA CYS A 48 8.28 7.28 -4.45
C CYS A 48 9.54 6.45 -4.21
N MET A 49 9.63 5.85 -3.02
CA MET A 49 10.72 5.00 -2.61
C MET A 49 10.13 3.59 -2.43
N PRO A 50 10.24 2.66 -3.39
CA PRO A 50 9.79 1.27 -3.19
C PRO A 50 10.61 0.58 -2.08
N LEU A 51 11.85 1.04 -1.85
CA LEU A 51 12.62 0.62 -0.69
C LEU A 51 12.24 1.39 0.58
N ASP A 52 11.18 2.22 0.55
CA ASP A 52 10.71 3.16 1.58
C ASP A 52 11.38 2.98 2.94
N PRO A 53 12.21 3.95 3.41
CA PRO A 53 12.84 3.82 4.71
C PRO A 53 11.72 3.71 5.75
N TRP A 54 11.53 2.53 6.30
CA TRP A 54 10.93 2.41 7.62
C TRP A 54 11.86 3.18 8.53
N TYR A 55 11.50 4.45 8.81
CA TYR A 55 12.38 5.44 9.42
C TYR A 55 12.98 4.94 10.74
N ASP A 56 12.29 4.00 11.39
CA ASP A 56 12.74 3.34 12.60
C ASP A 56 14.00 2.48 12.40
N ASN A 57 14.26 1.94 11.19
CA ASN A 57 15.54 1.29 10.86
C ASN A 57 16.73 2.24 10.90
N MET A 58 16.47 3.54 10.75
CA MET A 58 17.49 4.58 10.86
C MET A 58 17.72 5.00 12.32
N SER A 59 16.89 4.49 13.24
CA SER A 59 17.04 4.76 14.67
C SER A 59 18.28 4.06 15.23
N ARG A 60 19.10 4.81 15.97
CA ARG A 60 20.19 4.25 16.77
C ARG A 60 20.16 4.92 18.14
N VAL A 61 20.24 4.09 19.20
CA VAL A 61 20.22 4.56 20.59
C VAL A 61 21.27 5.65 20.81
N GLY A 62 20.85 6.82 21.28
CA GLY A 62 21.74 7.95 21.55
C GLY A 62 22.10 8.80 20.32
N SER A 63 21.41 8.66 19.19
CA SER A 63 21.55 9.50 18.00
C SER A 63 20.22 10.06 17.52
N ASP A 64 20.25 11.22 16.85
CA ASP A 64 19.07 11.85 16.24
C ASP A 64 18.86 11.41 14.79
N ARG A 65 19.46 10.29 14.36
CA ARG A 65 19.51 9.88 12.95
C ARG A 65 18.11 9.70 12.35
N ARG A 66 17.20 9.04 13.07
CA ARG A 66 15.78 8.88 12.68
C ARG A 66 15.06 10.22 12.56
N ASP A 67 15.28 11.12 13.52
CA ASP A 67 14.64 12.44 13.51
C ASP A 67 15.20 13.32 12.39
N ASN A 68 16.51 13.25 12.12
CA ASN A 68 17.17 13.96 11.03
C ASN A 68 16.70 13.47 9.66
N ILE A 69 16.61 12.16 9.41
CA ILE A 69 16.13 11.67 8.12
C ILE A 69 14.67 12.06 7.87
N CYS A 70 13.81 12.03 8.90
CA CYS A 70 12.43 12.50 8.78
C CYS A 70 12.40 14.01 8.49
N ARG A 71 13.14 14.82 9.26
CA ARG A 71 13.23 16.27 9.06
C ARG A 71 13.70 16.62 7.64
N PHE A 72 14.80 16.03 7.18
CA PHE A 72 15.31 16.30 5.84
C PHE A 72 14.37 15.78 4.73
N THR A 73 13.60 14.72 4.99
CA THR A 73 12.57 14.27 4.05
C THR A 73 11.36 15.21 4.01
N HIS A 74 10.93 15.78 5.14
CA HIS A 74 9.93 16.86 5.16
C HIS A 74 10.41 18.10 4.41
N GLU A 75 11.67 18.51 4.59
CA GLU A 75 12.27 19.60 3.80
C GLU A 75 12.33 19.29 2.30
N TYR A 76 12.61 18.03 1.93
CA TYR A 76 12.55 17.57 0.54
C TYR A 76 11.12 17.58 0.00
N ALA A 77 10.14 17.15 0.80
CA ALA A 77 8.72 17.22 0.46
C ALA A 77 8.29 18.66 0.15
N ALA A 78 8.71 19.64 0.96
CA ALA A 78 8.44 21.06 0.70
C ALA A 78 8.97 21.52 -0.66
N LYS A 79 10.16 21.06 -1.07
CA LYS A 79 10.72 21.36 -2.39
C LYS A 79 9.85 20.78 -3.50
N LEU A 80 9.38 19.53 -3.35
CA LEU A 80 8.46 18.90 -4.31
C LEU A 80 7.17 19.71 -4.46
N GLY A 81 6.57 20.15 -3.35
CA GLY A 81 5.35 20.95 -3.37
C GLY A 81 5.51 22.37 -3.90
N SER A 82 6.68 22.99 -3.69
CA SER A 82 6.99 24.33 -4.22
C SER A 82 7.33 24.33 -5.72
N SER A 83 7.64 23.17 -6.28
CA SER A 83 8.04 23.06 -7.67
C SER A 83 6.83 23.17 -8.60
N ALA A 84 7.00 23.83 -9.75
CA ALA A 84 6.02 23.79 -10.84
C ALA A 84 5.68 22.35 -11.29
N ALA A 85 6.48 21.35 -10.89
CA ALA A 85 6.28 19.94 -11.19
C ALA A 85 5.02 19.35 -10.53
N ASN A 86 4.58 19.82 -9.35
CA ASN A 86 3.31 19.37 -8.74
C ASN A 86 2.09 20.17 -9.23
N SER A 87 2.30 21.20 -10.07
CA SER A 87 1.26 22.05 -10.67
C SER A 87 1.04 21.79 -12.17
N ALA A 88 1.91 21.01 -12.80
CA ALA A 88 1.83 20.64 -14.21
C ALA A 88 1.28 19.22 -14.36
N ASN A 89 0.31 19.04 -15.28
CA ASN A 89 -0.29 17.74 -15.62
C ASN A 89 0.73 16.64 -15.96
N ASP A 90 1.99 17.00 -16.26
CA ASP A 90 3.01 16.07 -16.72
C ASP A 90 4.00 15.55 -15.67
N GLN A 91 4.17 16.14 -14.47
CA GLN A 91 5.38 15.84 -13.65
C GLN A 91 5.22 15.40 -12.18
N GLY A 92 4.03 14.97 -11.75
CA GLY A 92 3.88 14.08 -10.58
C GLY A 92 2.82 14.55 -9.58
N PHE A 93 1.86 13.68 -9.27
CA PHE A 93 0.83 13.95 -8.27
C PHE A 93 1.38 13.58 -6.88
N TYR A 94 2.34 14.38 -6.40
CA TYR A 94 3.03 14.12 -5.15
C TYR A 94 2.11 14.36 -3.94
N SER A 95 2.16 13.46 -2.95
CA SER A 95 1.42 13.55 -1.68
C SER A 95 2.21 12.92 -0.51
N GLY A 96 1.60 12.85 0.67
CA GLY A 96 2.23 12.42 1.93
C GLY A 96 2.21 13.55 2.96
N PRO A 97 3.37 14.17 3.27
CA PRO A 97 3.43 15.42 4.03
C PRO A 97 2.59 16.54 3.40
N ASN A 98 2.03 17.44 4.21
CA ASN A 98 1.31 18.61 3.71
C ASN A 98 2.20 19.47 2.81
N ALA A 99 3.47 19.62 3.18
CA ALA A 99 4.46 20.33 2.40
C ALA A 99 4.66 19.77 0.97
N ALA A 100 4.45 18.46 0.75
CA ALA A 100 4.49 17.85 -0.59
C ALA A 100 3.42 18.43 -1.52
N ARG A 101 2.32 18.95 -0.96
CA ARG A 101 1.19 19.58 -1.66
C ARG A 101 1.35 21.09 -1.84
N GLY A 102 2.48 21.65 -1.42
CA GLY A 102 2.66 23.10 -1.33
C GLY A 102 1.82 23.74 -0.22
N TRP A 103 1.29 22.93 0.69
CA TRP A 103 0.52 23.40 1.84
C TRP A 103 1.44 23.74 3.01
N LYS A 104 0.87 24.37 4.05
CA LYS A 104 1.62 24.68 5.27
C LYS A 104 2.20 23.40 5.85
N ASP A 105 3.47 23.47 6.21
CA ASP A 105 4.15 22.39 6.90
C ASP A 105 3.64 22.26 8.34
N SER A 106 2.85 21.22 8.61
CA SER A 106 2.08 21.08 9.87
C SER A 106 2.02 19.66 10.42
N ASN A 107 2.30 18.63 9.63
CA ASN A 107 2.29 17.22 10.04
C ASN A 107 3.70 16.66 10.28
N LEU A 108 4.61 17.52 10.75
CA LEU A 108 6.05 17.25 10.92
C LEU A 108 6.41 16.10 11.89
N LYS A 109 5.48 15.71 12.76
CA LYS A 109 5.68 14.59 13.69
C LYS A 109 5.39 13.23 13.04
N LEU A 110 4.61 13.21 11.96
CA LEU A 110 4.32 12.01 11.20
C LEU A 110 5.51 11.66 10.30
N ASP A 111 5.65 10.37 10.04
CA ASP A 111 6.63 9.87 9.09
C ASP A 111 6.34 10.40 7.68
N PRO A 112 7.32 11.01 6.99
CA PRO A 112 7.10 11.64 5.70
C PRO A 112 7.08 10.61 4.57
N ILE A 113 6.04 9.77 4.53
CA ILE A 113 5.84 8.77 3.49
C ILE A 113 5.42 9.47 2.20
N LEU A 114 6.34 9.55 1.23
CA LEU A 114 6.12 10.24 -0.03
C LEU A 114 5.48 9.32 -1.08
N THR A 115 4.41 9.81 -1.68
CA THR A 115 3.70 9.11 -2.76
C THR A 115 3.62 9.97 -4.02
N ASN A 116 3.53 9.32 -5.18
CA ASN A 116 3.27 9.91 -6.49
C ASN A 116 2.25 9.06 -7.25
N TYR A 117 1.04 9.58 -7.41
CA TYR A 117 -0.08 8.79 -7.93
C TYR A 117 0.06 8.41 -9.41
N LYS A 118 1.00 9.03 -10.15
CA LYS A 118 1.29 8.66 -11.54
C LYS A 118 1.88 7.26 -11.69
N HIS A 119 2.56 6.76 -10.65
CA HIS A 119 3.21 5.46 -10.67
C HIS A 119 2.22 4.30 -10.69
N ILE A 120 0.94 4.56 -10.49
CA ILE A 120 -0.06 3.52 -10.34
C ILE A 120 -0.36 2.84 -11.70
N ASP A 121 -0.21 1.52 -11.72
CA ASP A 121 -0.50 0.62 -12.85
C ASP A 121 -1.05 -0.71 -12.33
N ALA A 122 -2.37 -0.88 -12.39
CA ALA A 122 -3.01 -2.10 -11.92
C ALA A 122 -2.53 -3.39 -12.63
N LYS A 123 -1.93 -3.31 -13.83
CA LYS A 123 -1.44 -4.46 -14.60
C LYS A 123 0.03 -4.78 -14.34
N LEU A 124 0.73 -3.97 -13.56
CA LEU A 124 2.06 -4.28 -13.02
C LEU A 124 1.94 -4.74 -11.56
N PRO A 125 2.81 -5.61 -11.06
CA PRO A 125 2.87 -5.90 -9.64
C PRO A 125 3.46 -4.70 -8.85
N ALA A 126 3.56 -4.85 -7.54
CA ALA A 126 4.29 -3.95 -6.65
C ALA A 126 5.33 -4.74 -5.86
N PHE A 127 6.43 -4.09 -5.48
CA PHE A 127 7.32 -4.61 -4.45
C PHE A 127 7.79 -3.51 -3.53
N THR A 128 8.02 -3.84 -2.27
CA THR A 128 8.65 -2.94 -1.31
C THR A 128 9.61 -3.64 -0.38
N ARG A 129 10.45 -2.86 0.31
CA ARG A 129 11.24 -3.35 1.44
C ARG A 129 10.67 -2.87 2.77
N ASP A 130 10.38 -3.86 3.58
CA ASP A 130 10.05 -3.96 4.99
C ASP A 130 10.81 -3.30 6.12
N GLY A 131 12.09 -3.04 5.86
CA GLY A 131 13.06 -3.01 6.93
C GLY A 131 13.55 -4.37 7.39
N GLU A 132 12.71 -5.42 7.32
CA GLU A 132 13.06 -6.80 7.69
C GLU A 132 12.92 -7.80 6.54
N ARG A 133 12.05 -7.55 5.55
CA ARG A 133 11.79 -8.45 4.41
C ARG A 133 11.44 -7.68 3.14
N TYR A 134 11.50 -8.37 2.00
CA TYR A 134 10.88 -7.89 0.76
C TYR A 134 9.43 -8.36 0.69
N ILE A 135 8.54 -7.47 0.27
CA ILE A 135 7.12 -7.74 0.05
C ILE A 135 6.85 -7.60 -1.44
N THR A 136 6.12 -8.54 -2.03
CA THR A 136 5.58 -8.41 -3.39
C THR A 136 4.08 -8.62 -3.39
N VAL A 137 3.36 -7.79 -4.13
CA VAL A 137 1.90 -7.85 -4.19
C VAL A 137 1.44 -7.74 -5.65
N PHE A 138 0.50 -8.59 -6.05
CA PHE A 138 -0.15 -8.52 -7.35
C PHE A 138 -1.55 -9.12 -7.30
N ALA A 139 -2.56 -8.27 -7.45
CA ALA A 139 -3.94 -8.71 -7.52
C ALA A 139 -4.18 -9.60 -8.76
N PRO A 140 -5.06 -10.60 -8.66
CA PRO A 140 -5.29 -11.55 -9.74
C PRO A 140 -5.71 -10.91 -11.07
N GLY A 141 -5.27 -11.53 -12.17
CA GLY A 141 -5.50 -11.04 -13.53
C GLY A 141 -6.98 -10.87 -13.89
N TYR A 142 -7.87 -11.67 -13.31
CA TYR A 142 -9.31 -11.58 -13.58
C TYR A 142 -9.93 -10.26 -13.10
N LEU A 143 -9.28 -9.55 -12.16
CA LEU A 143 -9.64 -8.18 -11.77
C LEU A 143 -8.88 -7.15 -12.61
N THR A 144 -7.56 -7.29 -12.69
CA THR A 144 -6.70 -6.22 -13.21
C THR A 144 -6.73 -6.08 -14.73
N GLN A 145 -6.96 -7.17 -15.47
CA GLN A 145 -6.91 -7.15 -16.94
C GLN A 145 -8.10 -6.41 -17.57
N ASN A 146 -9.27 -6.44 -16.92
CA ASN A 146 -10.47 -5.79 -17.43
C ASN A 146 -10.57 -4.29 -17.08
N ILE A 147 -9.65 -3.77 -16.25
CA ILE A 147 -9.52 -2.33 -16.02
C ILE A 147 -9.12 -1.64 -17.31
N LYS A 148 -9.94 -0.66 -17.72
CA LYS A 148 -9.74 0.20 -18.88
C LYS A 148 -9.12 1.54 -18.50
N THR A 149 -9.63 2.15 -17.44
CA THR A 149 -9.24 3.50 -17.03
C THR A 149 -8.93 3.53 -15.54
N ILE A 150 -7.85 4.22 -15.20
CA ILE A 150 -7.45 4.56 -13.84
C ILE A 150 -7.39 6.08 -13.73
N GLU A 151 -8.16 6.64 -12.80
CA GLU A 151 -8.13 8.06 -12.44
C GLU A 151 -7.88 8.20 -10.94
N GLY A 152 -7.56 9.41 -10.49
CA GLY A 152 -7.46 9.72 -9.07
C GLY A 152 -8.24 10.98 -8.71
N VAL A 153 -8.63 11.06 -7.43
CA VAL A 153 -9.29 12.22 -6.83
C VAL A 153 -8.54 12.61 -5.56
N ARG A 154 -8.15 13.89 -5.49
CA ARG A 154 -7.43 14.49 -4.35
C ARG A 154 -7.98 15.89 -4.06
N TYR A 155 -7.71 16.45 -2.88
CA TYR A 155 -8.13 17.82 -2.56
C TYR A 155 -7.40 18.87 -3.41
N LYS A 156 -8.02 20.01 -3.76
CA LYS A 156 -7.31 21.10 -4.46
C LYS A 156 -6.54 21.98 -3.48
N ALA A 157 -7.24 22.46 -2.45
CA ALA A 157 -6.67 23.23 -1.36
C ALA A 157 -6.73 22.46 -0.03
N ILE A 158 -6.04 22.99 1.00
CA ILE A 158 -6.12 22.47 2.37
C ILE A 158 -7.59 22.51 2.81
N PRO A 159 -8.22 21.37 3.14
CA PRO A 159 -9.59 21.37 3.63
C PRO A 159 -9.67 22.08 4.99
N THR A 160 -10.58 23.04 5.14
CA THR A 160 -10.84 23.72 6.42
C THR A 160 -11.89 23.00 7.28
N ASN A 161 -12.61 22.06 6.69
CA ASN A 161 -13.66 21.27 7.31
C ASN A 161 -13.88 19.98 6.51
N PHE A 162 -14.41 18.95 7.18
CA PHE A 162 -14.76 17.68 6.55
C PHE A 162 -16.26 17.36 6.72
N PRO A 163 -16.91 16.74 5.72
CA PRO A 163 -16.38 16.46 4.38
C PRO A 163 -16.18 17.76 3.57
N SER A 164 -15.22 17.76 2.64
CA SER A 164 -14.98 18.87 1.71
C SER A 164 -15.14 18.40 0.27
N ASN A 165 -15.83 19.18 -0.56
CA ASN A 165 -16.00 18.89 -1.98
C ASN A 165 -14.97 19.64 -2.86
N ASP A 166 -14.01 20.35 -2.27
CA ASP A 166 -12.95 21.04 -3.01
C ASP A 166 -11.87 20.05 -3.47
N VAL A 167 -12.23 19.24 -4.46
CA VAL A 167 -11.39 18.18 -5.01
C VAL A 167 -11.11 18.39 -6.49
N GLU A 168 -10.01 17.81 -6.95
CA GLU A 168 -9.66 17.65 -8.36
C GLU A 168 -9.59 16.18 -8.74
N ARG A 169 -10.03 15.90 -9.97
CA ARG A 169 -9.86 14.60 -10.63
C ARG A 169 -8.75 14.71 -11.66
N PHE A 170 -7.92 13.69 -11.74
CA PHE A 170 -6.83 13.61 -12.72
C PHE A 170 -6.72 12.19 -13.29
N SER A 171 -6.33 12.11 -14.56
CA SER A 171 -6.11 10.83 -15.23
C SER A 171 -4.74 10.26 -14.84
N ILE A 172 -4.70 8.95 -14.57
CA ILE A 172 -3.47 8.24 -14.22
C ILE A 172 -3.07 7.33 -15.38
N ARG A 173 -3.99 6.48 -15.84
CA ARG A 173 -3.71 5.49 -16.88
C ARG A 173 -4.95 5.16 -17.70
N GLU A 174 -4.76 4.92 -18.99
CA GLU A 174 -5.77 4.32 -19.86
C GLU A 174 -5.13 3.18 -20.64
N TYR A 175 -5.74 1.99 -20.56
CA TYR A 175 -5.31 0.82 -21.31
C TYR A 175 -6.04 0.75 -22.65
N PRO A 176 -5.51 0.08 -23.68
CA PRO A 176 -6.21 -0.05 -24.97
C PRO A 176 -7.51 -0.87 -24.85
N THR A 177 -7.56 -1.85 -23.95
CA THR A 177 -8.69 -2.77 -23.74
C THR A 177 -9.18 -2.74 -22.29
N GLY A 178 -10.34 -3.34 -22.05
CA GLY A 178 -11.02 -3.40 -20.75
C GLY A 178 -12.38 -2.71 -20.78
N ALA A 179 -13.17 -2.92 -19.74
CA ALA A 179 -14.47 -2.28 -19.54
C ALA A 179 -14.63 -1.62 -18.17
N ASP A 180 -13.74 -1.91 -17.21
CA ASP A 180 -13.87 -1.42 -15.84
C ASP A 180 -13.21 -0.05 -15.67
N HIS A 181 -13.77 0.73 -14.75
CA HIS A 181 -13.29 2.08 -14.44
C HIS A 181 -12.94 2.18 -12.96
N LEU A 182 -11.64 2.36 -12.68
CA LEU A 182 -11.10 2.48 -11.33
C LEU A 182 -10.77 3.94 -11.05
N VAL A 183 -11.29 4.48 -9.94
CA VAL A 183 -11.00 5.84 -9.47
C VAL A 183 -10.47 5.77 -8.05
N ILE A 184 -9.22 6.18 -7.87
CA ILE A 184 -8.51 6.16 -6.60
C ILE A 184 -8.88 7.41 -5.81
N PHE A 185 -9.16 7.25 -4.52
CA PHE A 185 -9.43 8.39 -3.64
C PHE A 185 -8.31 8.57 -2.61
N GLU A 186 -7.93 9.83 -2.42
CA GLU A 186 -7.03 10.23 -1.34
C GLU A 186 -7.76 10.29 0.00
N GLY A 187 -7.02 10.00 1.07
CA GLY A 187 -7.47 10.18 2.44
C GLY A 187 -6.32 10.51 3.39
N GLY A 188 -6.66 11.02 4.56
CA GLY A 188 -5.75 11.38 5.62
C GLY A 188 -5.71 10.33 6.74
N THR A 189 -4.52 9.93 7.17
CA THR A 189 -4.28 9.10 8.36
C THR A 189 -3.31 9.80 9.32
N GLY A 190 -3.18 9.29 10.55
CA GLY A 190 -2.29 9.85 11.58
C GLY A 190 -2.90 10.99 12.41
N ILE A 191 -4.21 11.20 12.33
CA ILE A 191 -4.90 12.24 13.11
C ILE A 191 -4.93 11.87 14.58
N ALA A 192 -4.66 12.87 15.40
CA ALA A 192 -4.57 12.78 16.83
C ALA A 192 -5.07 14.10 17.47
N GLY A 193 -6.36 14.19 17.76
CA GLY A 193 -6.95 15.44 18.26
C GLY A 193 -6.95 16.53 17.19
N ALA A 194 -6.19 17.61 17.41
CA ALA A 194 -6.12 18.76 16.49
C ALA A 194 -4.90 18.70 15.54
N THR A 195 -4.24 17.55 15.42
CA THR A 195 -3.11 17.38 14.50
C THR A 195 -3.59 17.18 13.06
N GLU A 196 -2.74 17.57 12.12
CA GLU A 196 -3.02 17.47 10.69
C GLU A 196 -2.61 16.08 10.16
N PRO A 197 -3.40 15.46 9.25
CA PRO A 197 -3.10 14.14 8.72
C PRO A 197 -1.90 14.12 7.77
N ALA A 198 -1.41 12.92 7.47
CA ALA A 198 -0.63 12.63 6.26
C ALA A 198 -1.55 12.02 5.18
N TRP A 199 -1.28 12.34 3.91
CA TRP A 199 -2.17 12.04 2.79
C TRP A 199 -1.64 10.92 1.91
N SER A 200 -2.49 9.96 1.54
CA SER A 200 -2.11 8.87 0.64
C SER A 200 -3.34 8.28 -0.09
N PRO A 201 -3.15 7.38 -1.06
CA PRO A 201 -4.24 6.58 -1.60
C PRO A 201 -4.83 5.71 -0.48
N MET A 202 -6.03 6.04 -0.04
CA MET A 202 -6.73 5.30 1.02
C MET A 202 -7.71 4.27 0.48
N GLY A 203 -7.87 4.21 -0.84
CA GLY A 203 -8.76 3.25 -1.47
C GLY A 203 -9.12 3.63 -2.89
N PHE A 204 -10.12 2.95 -3.44
CA PHE A 204 -10.66 3.25 -4.76
C PHE A 204 -12.14 2.89 -4.87
N VAL A 205 -12.80 3.48 -5.86
CA VAL A 205 -14.11 3.05 -6.35
C VAL A 205 -13.91 2.39 -7.70
N LEU A 206 -14.40 1.16 -7.86
CA LEU A 206 -14.35 0.41 -9.11
C LEU A 206 -15.77 0.23 -9.66
N MET A 207 -16.04 0.80 -10.83
CA MET A 207 -17.19 0.38 -11.67
C MET A 207 -16.79 -0.87 -12.43
N ARG A 208 -17.28 -2.03 -11.98
CA ARG A 208 -16.98 -3.33 -12.58
C ARG A 208 -18.10 -3.74 -13.51
N LYS A 209 -17.78 -4.06 -14.77
CA LYS A 209 -18.74 -4.50 -15.76
C LYS A 209 -19.30 -5.88 -15.42
N THR A 210 -20.62 -6.00 -15.38
CA THR A 210 -21.34 -7.29 -15.27
C THR A 210 -22.00 -7.64 -16.62
N PRO A 211 -22.55 -8.85 -16.80
CA PRO A 211 -23.28 -9.21 -18.02
C PRO A 211 -24.45 -8.27 -18.33
N THR A 212 -25.12 -7.73 -17.31
CA THR A 212 -26.36 -6.96 -17.42
C THR A 212 -26.20 -5.48 -17.10
N GLY A 213 -25.13 -5.09 -16.41
CA GLY A 213 -24.96 -3.74 -15.90
C GLY A 213 -23.54 -3.49 -15.39
N TYR A 214 -23.47 -2.92 -14.19
CA TYR A 214 -22.23 -2.67 -13.47
C TYR A 214 -22.45 -2.88 -11.97
N ASP A 215 -21.46 -3.44 -11.30
CA ASP A 215 -21.33 -3.38 -9.85
C ASP A 215 -20.40 -2.24 -9.46
N VAL A 216 -20.60 -1.68 -8.28
CA VAL A 216 -19.69 -0.72 -7.65
C VAL A 216 -19.01 -1.38 -6.47
N HIS A 217 -17.69 -1.34 -6.44
CA HIS A 217 -16.91 -1.69 -5.26
C HIS A 217 -16.22 -0.44 -4.70
N ILE A 218 -16.51 -0.09 -3.45
CA ILE A 218 -15.84 0.96 -2.68
C ILE A 218 -14.87 0.26 -1.73
N VAL A 219 -13.58 0.36 -2.02
CA VAL A 219 -12.53 -0.43 -1.38
C VAL A 219 -11.65 0.49 -0.56
N PHE A 220 -11.50 0.20 0.72
CA PHE A 220 -10.59 0.91 1.63
C PHE A 220 -9.32 0.08 1.83
N ARG A 221 -8.17 0.74 1.70
CA ARG A 221 -6.85 0.17 1.97
C ARG A 221 -6.67 -0.02 3.49
N GLY A 222 -6.04 -1.12 3.89
CA GLY A 222 -5.59 -1.26 5.26
C GLY A 222 -4.25 -0.58 5.53
N SER A 223 -3.76 -0.73 6.76
CA SER A 223 -2.48 -0.16 7.17
C SER A 223 -1.36 -0.77 6.37
N ARG A 224 -0.33 0.01 6.08
CA ARG A 224 0.89 -0.52 5.48
C ARG A 224 1.41 -1.73 6.28
N SER A 225 1.37 -2.91 5.68
CA SER A 225 1.91 -4.15 6.26
C SER A 225 3.43 -4.05 6.39
N GLY A 226 3.97 -4.48 7.53
CA GLY A 226 5.41 -4.58 7.75
C GLY A 226 5.76 -5.35 9.02
N ALA A 227 6.80 -6.19 8.99
CA ALA A 227 7.21 -7.01 10.12
C ALA A 227 7.63 -6.21 11.37
N ALA A 228 8.04 -4.93 11.17
CA ALA A 228 8.35 -3.98 12.23
C ALA A 228 7.15 -3.55 13.10
N LEU A 229 5.91 -3.98 12.77
CA LEU A 229 4.73 -3.77 13.62
C LEU A 229 4.96 -4.29 15.05
N GLY A 230 5.58 -5.47 15.22
CA GLY A 230 5.79 -6.08 16.54
C GLY A 230 6.79 -5.33 17.43
N THR A 231 7.82 -4.74 16.84
CA THR A 231 8.85 -3.93 17.54
C THR A 231 8.40 -2.48 17.74
N THR A 232 7.54 -1.97 16.87
CA THR A 232 7.12 -0.57 16.88
C THR A 232 5.84 -0.32 17.66
N VAL A 233 4.87 -1.25 17.70
CA VAL A 233 3.60 -1.08 18.44
C VAL A 233 3.84 -0.80 19.94
N TRP A 234 4.83 -1.45 20.55
CA TRP A 234 5.19 -1.21 21.97
C TRP A 234 5.89 0.14 22.20
N ASN A 235 6.66 0.64 21.22
CA ASN A 235 7.26 1.98 21.28
C ASN A 235 6.27 3.09 20.87
N ALA A 236 5.32 2.77 20.00
CA ALA A 236 4.31 3.68 19.48
C ALA A 236 3.29 4.05 20.56
N GLN A 237 2.98 3.17 21.52
CA GLN A 237 2.13 3.51 22.66
C GLN A 237 2.67 4.70 23.48
N ALA A 238 3.99 4.86 23.59
CA ALA A 238 4.59 6.05 24.20
C ALA A 238 4.48 7.32 23.31
N ALA A 239 4.29 7.14 22.00
CA ALA A 239 4.20 8.19 20.98
C ALA A 239 2.76 8.58 20.57
N ILE A 240 1.72 7.83 20.96
CA ILE A 240 0.30 8.13 20.66
C ILE A 240 -0.12 9.52 21.20
N GLY A 241 0.44 9.93 22.35
CA GLY A 241 0.21 11.25 22.94
C GLY A 241 0.83 12.39 22.13
N ASP A 242 1.86 12.09 21.33
CA ASP A 242 2.59 13.06 20.52
C ASP A 242 2.27 12.99 19.02
N ALA A 243 1.52 11.98 18.56
CA ALA A 243 1.26 11.72 17.14
C ALA A 243 2.56 11.58 16.32
N LYS A 244 3.55 10.87 16.87
CA LYS A 244 4.83 10.63 16.22
C LYS A 244 4.89 9.21 15.63
N GLY A 245 5.31 9.09 14.37
CA GLY A 245 5.51 7.80 13.68
C GLY A 245 4.62 7.63 12.45
N ASN A 246 4.44 6.37 12.04
CA ASN A 246 3.65 6.03 10.85
C ASN A 246 2.19 6.48 11.01
N PRO A 247 1.63 7.20 10.02
CA PRO A 247 0.27 7.74 10.11
C PRO A 247 -0.81 6.65 10.18
N ASP A 248 -0.66 5.53 9.46
CA ASP A 248 -1.64 4.44 9.48
C ASP A 248 -1.69 3.79 10.88
N TRP A 249 -0.53 3.54 11.49
CA TRP A 249 -0.45 2.95 12.82
C TRP A 249 -1.00 3.85 13.92
N ILE A 250 -0.79 5.16 13.82
CA ILE A 250 -1.40 6.12 14.75
C ILE A 250 -2.93 6.04 14.68
N THR A 251 -3.48 5.87 13.48
CA THR A 251 -4.92 5.65 13.29
C THR A 251 -5.37 4.33 13.92
N ASP A 252 -4.65 3.22 13.71
CA ASP A 252 -4.97 1.93 14.32
C ASP A 252 -4.91 1.93 15.84
N LEU A 253 -3.85 2.51 16.41
CA LEU A 253 -3.60 2.50 17.86
C LEU A 253 -4.56 3.41 18.63
N ARG A 254 -5.21 4.35 17.94
CA ARG A 254 -6.32 5.15 18.49
C ARG A 254 -7.65 4.39 18.53
N SER A 255 -7.62 3.08 18.32
CA SER A 255 -8.77 2.20 18.57
C SER A 255 -9.13 2.03 20.05
N GLY A 256 -8.26 2.44 20.98
CA GLY A 256 -8.51 2.37 22.42
C GLY A 256 -9.67 3.23 22.94
N LYS A 257 -10.15 4.21 22.17
CA LYS A 257 -11.19 5.15 22.59
C LYS A 257 -12.33 5.20 21.58
N GLN A 258 -13.56 5.37 22.08
CA GLN A 258 -14.76 5.56 21.27
C GLN A 258 -15.34 6.97 21.48
N ILE A 259 -15.87 7.57 20.42
CA ILE A 259 -16.40 8.93 20.40
C ILE A 259 -17.77 9.02 19.73
N ASP A 260 -18.53 10.04 20.11
CA ASP A 260 -19.70 10.46 19.36
C ASP A 260 -19.26 11.14 18.06
N GLN A 261 -19.71 10.64 16.92
CA GLN A 261 -19.41 11.21 15.60
C GLN A 261 -20.66 11.17 14.72
N PRO A 262 -21.56 12.17 14.81
CA PRO A 262 -22.83 12.21 14.08
C PRO A 262 -22.70 12.16 12.56
N LEU A 263 -21.54 12.53 12.01
CA LEU A 263 -21.26 12.36 10.59
C LEU A 263 -21.29 10.88 10.16
N ILE A 264 -20.85 9.99 11.06
CA ILE A 264 -20.68 8.55 10.86
C ILE A 264 -21.85 7.75 11.45
N SER A 265 -22.28 8.08 12.66
CA SER A 265 -23.42 7.43 13.28
C SER A 265 -24.14 8.40 14.21
N LYS A 266 -25.48 8.43 14.09
CA LYS A 266 -26.37 9.09 15.05
C LYS A 266 -26.67 8.20 16.27
N VAL A 267 -26.22 6.93 16.27
CA VAL A 267 -26.52 5.91 17.28
C VAL A 267 -25.24 5.21 17.73
N GLY A 268 -25.00 5.23 19.05
CA GLY A 268 -23.79 4.66 19.65
C GLY A 268 -22.52 5.43 19.30
N LYS A 269 -21.41 5.03 19.92
CA LYS A 269 -20.08 5.61 19.69
C LYS A 269 -19.29 4.78 18.71
N VAL A 270 -18.39 5.45 17.99
CA VAL A 270 -17.52 4.84 17.00
C VAL A 270 -16.06 4.97 17.42
N THR A 271 -15.24 4.01 17.01
CA THR A 271 -13.82 3.97 17.31
C THR A 271 -13.10 5.21 16.78
N GLN A 272 -12.37 5.92 17.65
CA GLN A 272 -11.86 7.27 17.43
C GLN A 272 -10.93 7.37 16.23
N GLY A 273 -9.95 6.49 16.11
CA GLY A 273 -8.96 6.56 15.01
C GLY A 273 -9.63 6.58 13.63
N PHE A 274 -10.54 5.64 13.38
CA PHE A 274 -11.30 5.59 12.12
C PHE A 274 -12.24 6.80 11.99
N ALA A 275 -12.84 7.26 13.09
CA ALA A 275 -13.79 8.36 13.10
C ALA A 275 -13.15 9.75 12.87
N GLU A 276 -11.85 9.87 13.13
CA GLU A 276 -11.02 11.03 12.80
C GLU A 276 -10.52 10.95 11.34
N ALA A 277 -10.14 9.75 10.87
CA ALA A 277 -9.60 9.53 9.52
C ALA A 277 -10.69 9.55 8.41
N LEU A 278 -11.79 8.82 8.58
CA LEU A 278 -12.83 8.66 7.56
C LEU A 278 -13.38 9.98 7.00
N PRO A 279 -13.69 11.02 7.80
CA PRO A 279 -14.18 12.30 7.28
C PRO A 279 -13.29 12.91 6.19
N THR A 280 -11.98 12.68 6.26
CA THR A 280 -11.01 13.16 5.25
C THR A 280 -11.20 12.52 3.88
N MET A 281 -11.87 11.36 3.80
CA MET A 281 -12.04 10.57 2.58
C MET A 281 -13.42 10.78 1.94
N LEU A 282 -14.40 11.22 2.74
CA LEU A 282 -15.81 11.31 2.34
C LEU A 282 -16.06 12.26 1.16
N GLY A 283 -15.30 13.35 1.08
CA GLY A 283 -15.35 14.29 -0.04
C GLY A 283 -14.86 13.68 -1.37
N PRO A 284 -13.61 13.19 -1.43
CA PRO A 284 -13.08 12.44 -2.56
C PRO A 284 -13.97 11.26 -3.00
N ILE A 285 -14.54 10.51 -2.05
CA ILE A 285 -15.46 9.41 -2.34
C ILE A 285 -16.76 9.94 -2.98
N ALA A 286 -17.37 10.99 -2.42
CA ALA A 286 -18.61 11.56 -2.93
C ALA A 286 -18.42 12.09 -4.36
N ALA A 287 -17.34 12.83 -4.61
CA ALA A 287 -17.00 13.34 -5.94
C ALA A 287 -16.74 12.20 -6.94
N THR A 288 -16.10 11.13 -6.49
CA THR A 288 -15.89 9.92 -7.32
C THR A 288 -17.22 9.27 -7.69
N CYS A 289 -18.09 9.01 -6.71
CA CYS A 289 -19.38 8.38 -6.96
C CYS A 289 -20.29 9.26 -7.84
N GLN A 290 -20.28 10.57 -7.63
CA GLN A 290 -21.02 11.52 -8.46
C GLN A 290 -20.53 11.54 -9.90
N TYR A 291 -19.20 11.52 -10.10
CA TYR A 291 -18.64 11.45 -11.44
C TYR A 291 -19.01 10.15 -12.16
N LEU A 292 -18.94 9.01 -11.46
CA LEU A 292 -19.26 7.71 -12.04
C LEU A 292 -20.77 7.57 -12.33
N SER A 293 -21.65 8.13 -11.50
CA SER A 293 -23.11 8.10 -11.73
C SER A 293 -23.55 8.91 -12.95
N GLN A 294 -22.74 9.88 -13.39
CA GLN A 294 -22.98 10.63 -14.63
C GLN A 294 -22.55 9.86 -15.90
N LYS A 295 -21.69 8.84 -15.75
CA LYS A 295 -21.08 8.09 -16.85
C LYS A 295 -21.70 6.70 -17.04
N TYR A 296 -22.23 6.12 -15.98
CA TYR A 296 -22.76 4.76 -15.95
C TYR A 296 -24.19 4.73 -15.41
N PRO A 297 -25.00 3.72 -15.79
CA PRO A 297 -26.28 3.49 -15.12
C PRO A 297 -26.08 3.25 -13.63
N ALA A 298 -27.17 3.33 -12.86
CA ALA A 298 -27.17 2.92 -11.46
C ALA A 298 -26.61 1.49 -11.32
N PRO A 299 -25.74 1.23 -10.33
CA PRO A 299 -25.14 -0.08 -10.18
C PRO A 299 -26.19 -1.11 -9.73
N GLU A 300 -25.97 -2.36 -10.10
CA GLU A 300 -26.77 -3.50 -9.67
C GLU A 300 -26.55 -3.76 -8.19
N HIS A 301 -25.28 -3.69 -7.75
CA HIS A 301 -24.89 -3.82 -6.35
C HIS A 301 -23.84 -2.77 -5.96
N ILE A 302 -23.87 -2.37 -4.68
CA ILE A 302 -22.83 -1.55 -4.05
C ILE A 302 -22.17 -2.40 -2.96
N TYR A 303 -20.93 -2.80 -3.21
CA TYR A 303 -20.09 -3.48 -2.24
C TYR A 303 -19.14 -2.47 -1.59
N VAL A 304 -19.03 -2.53 -0.27
CA VAL A 304 -18.04 -1.78 0.49
C VAL A 304 -17.14 -2.79 1.19
N THR A 305 -15.83 -2.64 1.04
CA THR A 305 -14.89 -3.62 1.59
C THR A 305 -13.59 -2.98 2.04
N GLY A 306 -12.85 -3.73 2.85
CA GLY A 306 -11.51 -3.40 3.28
C GLY A 306 -10.92 -4.52 4.13
N HIS A 307 -9.61 -4.41 4.37
CA HIS A 307 -8.83 -5.30 5.22
C HIS A 307 -8.22 -4.52 6.39
N SER A 308 -8.18 -5.07 7.61
CA SER A 308 -7.52 -4.44 8.76
C SER A 308 -8.06 -3.02 9.02
N LEU A 309 -7.22 -1.98 9.09
CA LEU A 309 -7.64 -0.55 9.11
C LEU A 309 -8.73 -0.24 8.07
N GLY A 310 -8.58 -0.76 6.85
CA GLY A 310 -9.52 -0.53 5.75
C GLY A 310 -10.88 -1.15 6.03
N ALA A 311 -10.93 -2.28 6.73
CA ALA A 311 -12.18 -2.89 7.18
C ALA A 311 -12.85 -2.00 8.25
N GLY A 312 -12.10 -1.41 9.18
CA GLY A 312 -12.61 -0.44 10.16
C GLY A 312 -13.18 0.82 9.50
N LEU A 313 -12.50 1.36 8.50
CA LEU A 313 -12.96 2.51 7.70
C LEU A 313 -14.20 2.18 6.86
N ALA A 314 -14.20 1.03 6.17
CA ALA A 314 -15.34 0.56 5.38
C ALA A 314 -16.61 0.38 6.23
N SER A 315 -16.44 -0.12 7.46
CA SER A 315 -17.51 -0.31 8.44
C SER A 315 -18.15 1.01 8.85
N GLN A 316 -17.32 1.98 9.23
CA GLN A 316 -17.80 3.31 9.57
C GLN A 316 -18.35 4.05 8.33
N PHE A 317 -17.84 3.79 7.13
CA PHE A 317 -18.41 4.35 5.90
C PHE A 317 -19.84 3.84 5.64
N VAL A 318 -20.08 2.54 5.72
CA VAL A 318 -21.44 1.99 5.58
C VAL A 318 -22.37 2.56 6.64
N SER A 319 -21.89 2.72 7.88
CA SER A 319 -22.67 3.44 8.91
C SER A 319 -22.94 4.89 8.52
N ALA A 320 -21.94 5.62 8.01
CA ALA A 320 -22.09 7.02 7.62
C ALA A 320 -23.16 7.19 6.54
N VAL A 321 -23.23 6.24 5.61
CA VAL A 321 -24.26 6.17 4.56
C VAL A 321 -25.63 5.79 5.14
N ALA A 322 -25.70 4.77 6.00
CA ALA A 322 -26.97 4.19 6.43
C ALA A 322 -27.64 4.94 7.60
N GLN A 323 -26.86 5.43 8.57
CA GLN A 323 -27.34 6.05 9.81
C GLN A 323 -26.60 7.33 10.26
N GLY A 324 -25.63 7.83 9.47
CA GLY A 324 -24.92 9.09 9.72
C GLY A 324 -25.56 10.32 9.06
N ASN A 325 -25.07 11.52 9.39
CA ASN A 325 -25.42 12.75 8.65
C ASN A 325 -24.84 12.75 7.22
N TYR A 326 -23.77 11.99 6.96
CA TYR A 326 -23.14 11.95 5.65
C TYR A 326 -24.05 11.33 4.57
N GLY A 327 -24.79 10.27 4.91
CA GLY A 327 -25.64 9.56 3.94
C GLY A 327 -26.70 10.44 3.29
N ASP A 328 -27.25 11.40 4.04
CA ASP A 328 -28.22 12.37 3.50
C ASP A 328 -27.57 13.26 2.43
N GLU A 329 -26.32 13.67 2.64
CA GLU A 329 -25.54 14.44 1.67
C GLU A 329 -25.18 13.61 0.43
N LEU A 330 -24.67 12.40 0.63
CA LEU A 330 -24.28 11.52 -0.47
C LEU A 330 -25.45 11.19 -1.40
N ARG A 331 -26.63 10.87 -0.84
CA ARG A 331 -27.84 10.58 -1.64
C ARG A 331 -28.33 11.78 -2.43
N ARG A 332 -28.08 13.02 -1.96
CA ARG A 332 -28.38 14.24 -2.73
C ARG A 332 -27.41 14.44 -3.88
N GLN A 333 -26.12 14.15 -3.69
CA GLN A 333 -25.10 14.31 -4.73
C GLN A 333 -25.14 13.20 -5.79
N VAL A 334 -25.48 11.97 -5.37
CA VAL A 334 -25.47 10.76 -6.19
C VAL A 334 -26.87 10.16 -6.19
N THR A 335 -27.77 10.83 -6.92
CA THR A 335 -29.17 10.41 -7.04
C THR A 335 -29.29 9.13 -7.87
N GLY A 336 -30.18 8.22 -7.46
CA GLY A 336 -30.53 7.00 -8.20
C GLY A 336 -29.67 5.77 -7.91
N TRP A 337 -28.57 5.89 -7.15
CA TRP A 337 -27.81 4.73 -6.68
C TRP A 337 -28.52 4.05 -5.49
N PRO A 338 -28.52 2.70 -5.39
CA PRO A 338 -29.24 1.94 -4.36
C PRO A 338 -28.46 1.87 -3.03
N TRP A 339 -28.15 3.03 -2.45
CA TRP A 339 -27.34 3.16 -1.22
C TRP A 339 -27.89 2.42 0.00
N ASP A 340 -29.21 2.19 0.04
CA ASP A 340 -29.91 1.43 1.07
C ASP A 340 -29.59 -0.08 1.03
N THR A 341 -29.06 -0.57 -0.09
CA THR A 341 -28.64 -1.98 -0.28
C THR A 341 -27.13 -2.18 -0.21
N ALA A 342 -26.37 -1.13 0.11
CA ALA A 342 -24.92 -1.20 0.22
C ALA A 342 -24.50 -2.28 1.24
N THR A 343 -23.65 -3.20 0.80
CA THR A 343 -23.26 -4.39 1.57
C THR A 343 -21.80 -4.30 1.99
N LEU A 344 -21.53 -4.44 3.29
CA LEU A 344 -20.17 -4.53 3.82
C LEU A 344 -19.64 -5.96 3.69
N MET A 345 -18.43 -6.10 3.17
CA MET A 345 -17.61 -7.31 3.31
C MET A 345 -16.29 -6.92 3.95
N ALA A 346 -16.19 -7.15 5.25
CA ALA A 346 -15.03 -6.77 6.05
C ALA A 346 -14.11 -7.98 6.27
N PHE A 347 -12.79 -7.76 6.19
CA PHE A 347 -11.78 -8.79 6.42
C PHE A 347 -10.84 -8.35 7.55
N ALA A 348 -10.71 -9.19 8.57
CA ALA A 348 -9.95 -8.92 9.77
C ALA A 348 -10.26 -7.53 10.37
N GLN A 349 -11.55 -7.28 10.57
CA GLN A 349 -12.07 -5.99 11.02
C GLN A 349 -11.67 -5.75 12.48
N PRO A 350 -10.97 -4.64 12.80
CA PRO A 350 -10.87 -4.17 14.18
C PRO A 350 -12.23 -3.64 14.65
N ILE A 351 -12.47 -3.61 15.96
CA ILE A 351 -13.73 -3.09 16.54
C ILE A 351 -14.04 -1.69 15.98
N PRO A 352 -15.16 -1.51 15.25
CA PRO A 352 -15.50 -0.23 14.65
C PRO A 352 -16.29 0.72 15.57
N GLY A 353 -16.90 0.21 16.65
CA GLY A 353 -17.67 1.00 17.60
C GLY A 353 -18.15 0.23 18.84
N ASP A 354 -18.99 0.89 19.62
CA ASP A 354 -19.57 0.32 20.85
C ASP A 354 -20.73 -0.67 20.53
N PRO A 355 -21.21 -1.46 21.51
CA PRO A 355 -22.34 -2.37 21.34
C PRO A 355 -23.63 -1.70 20.84
N THR A 356 -23.85 -0.42 21.19
CA THR A 356 -25.05 0.30 20.75
C THR A 356 -24.97 0.63 19.25
N PHE A 357 -23.79 1.04 18.79
CA PHE A 357 -23.46 1.24 17.39
C PHE A 357 -23.59 -0.08 16.63
N ALA A 358 -23.00 -1.16 17.14
CA ALA A 358 -22.99 -2.47 16.49
C ALA A 358 -24.40 -3.04 16.30
N ALA A 359 -25.21 -3.04 17.37
CA ALA A 359 -26.60 -3.52 17.30
C ALA A 359 -27.45 -2.69 16.33
N SER A 360 -27.22 -1.37 16.25
CA SER A 360 -27.89 -0.50 15.27
C SER A 360 -27.44 -0.82 13.85
N PHE A 361 -26.14 -1.00 13.63
CA PHE A 361 -25.55 -1.33 12.33
C PHE A 361 -26.10 -2.65 11.77
N ASP A 362 -26.10 -3.71 12.57
CA ASP A 362 -26.54 -5.04 12.11
C ASP A 362 -28.02 -5.08 11.75
N LYS A 363 -28.82 -4.23 12.40
CA LYS A 363 -30.24 -4.06 12.07
C LYS A 363 -30.43 -3.38 10.71
N ILE A 364 -29.63 -2.38 10.37
CA ILE A 364 -29.77 -1.59 9.14
C ILE A 364 -29.02 -2.20 7.95
N SER A 365 -27.98 -3.02 8.19
CA SER A 365 -27.19 -3.69 7.16
C SER A 365 -27.07 -5.19 7.44
N PRO A 366 -28.19 -5.95 7.40
CA PRO A 366 -28.23 -7.34 7.82
C PRO A 366 -27.44 -8.31 6.92
N ASN A 367 -27.08 -7.88 5.71
CA ASN A 367 -26.28 -8.66 4.77
C ASN A 367 -24.77 -8.44 4.92
N SER A 368 -24.36 -7.54 5.82
CA SER A 368 -22.95 -7.27 6.08
C SER A 368 -22.26 -8.51 6.67
N THR A 369 -21.00 -8.73 6.29
CA THR A 369 -20.21 -9.88 6.73
C THR A 369 -18.84 -9.46 7.22
N HIS A 370 -18.31 -10.19 8.19
CA HIS A 370 -16.97 -10.01 8.72
C HIS A 370 -16.25 -11.37 8.76
N TYR A 371 -15.17 -11.50 7.99
CA TYR A 371 -14.33 -12.69 7.90
C TYR A 371 -13.00 -12.49 8.62
N TRP A 372 -12.52 -13.52 9.32
CA TRP A 372 -11.15 -13.57 9.85
C TRP A 372 -10.70 -15.01 10.02
N VAL A 373 -9.39 -15.23 10.14
CA VAL A 373 -8.81 -16.56 10.38
C VAL A 373 -8.55 -16.74 11.87
N GLU A 374 -8.81 -17.94 12.37
CA GLU A 374 -8.53 -18.33 13.75
C GLU A 374 -7.08 -18.02 14.15
N GLY A 375 -6.91 -17.38 15.30
CA GLY A 375 -5.61 -16.91 15.80
C GLY A 375 -5.25 -15.48 15.39
N ASP A 376 -6.10 -14.78 14.63
CA ASP A 376 -5.94 -13.35 14.36
C ASP A 376 -6.07 -12.55 15.67
N SER A 377 -4.94 -12.09 16.21
CA SER A 377 -4.93 -11.34 17.47
C SER A 377 -5.60 -9.97 17.38
N VAL A 378 -5.70 -9.34 16.20
CA VAL A 378 -6.37 -8.04 16.08
C VAL A 378 -7.88 -8.23 16.26
N VAL A 379 -8.43 -9.29 15.69
CA VAL A 379 -9.87 -9.61 15.83
C VAL A 379 -10.13 -10.31 17.17
N GLU A 380 -9.34 -11.32 17.54
CA GLU A 380 -9.60 -12.17 18.69
C GLU A 380 -9.12 -11.60 20.03
N ALA A 381 -8.02 -10.82 20.07
CA ALA A 381 -7.57 -10.24 21.35
C ALA A 381 -8.57 -9.22 21.89
N THR A 382 -9.45 -8.67 21.04
CA THR A 382 -10.57 -7.83 21.47
C THR A 382 -11.67 -8.60 22.22
N SER A 383 -11.62 -9.93 22.23
CA SER A 383 -12.46 -10.81 23.08
C SER A 383 -11.75 -11.29 24.35
N GLY A 384 -10.44 -11.01 24.49
CA GLY A 384 -9.59 -11.45 25.60
C GLY A 384 -9.22 -10.31 26.57
N THR A 385 -8.99 -10.68 27.84
CA THR A 385 -8.83 -9.80 29.01
C THR A 385 -7.71 -8.74 28.92
N ILE A 386 -6.78 -8.82 27.96
CA ILE A 386 -5.62 -7.92 27.86
C ILE A 386 -5.93 -6.68 27.01
N VAL A 387 -6.70 -6.80 25.92
CA VAL A 387 -7.12 -5.64 25.11
C VAL A 387 -8.43 -5.03 25.63
N GLY A 388 -9.27 -5.83 26.31
CA GLY A 388 -10.43 -5.33 27.07
C GLY A 388 -10.08 -4.39 28.24
N MET A 389 -8.79 -4.21 28.58
CA MET A 389 -8.31 -3.17 29.49
C MET A 389 -7.94 -1.85 28.78
N ILE A 390 -7.83 -1.83 27.45
CA ILE A 390 -7.30 -0.71 26.66
C ILE A 390 -8.34 -0.15 25.67
N ILE A 391 -9.28 -0.96 25.19
CA ILE A 391 -10.41 -0.54 24.34
C ILE A 391 -11.68 -0.44 25.20
N ASP A 392 -12.33 0.72 25.20
CA ASP A 392 -13.70 0.87 25.73
C ASP A 392 -14.60 -0.22 25.14
N LYS A 393 -15.32 -0.99 25.99
CA LYS A 393 -16.17 -2.14 25.62
C LYS A 393 -16.80 -2.00 24.22
N GLY A 394 -16.16 -2.56 23.21
CA GLY A 394 -16.59 -2.46 21.81
C GLY A 394 -17.08 -3.79 21.26
N GLU A 395 -17.71 -3.74 20.09
CA GLU A 395 -18.29 -4.92 19.46
C GLU A 395 -18.06 -4.90 17.95
N HIS A 396 -17.82 -6.08 17.38
CA HIS A 396 -17.72 -6.28 15.92
C HIS A 396 -19.10 -6.16 15.27
N ILE A 397 -19.12 -5.88 13.97
CA ILE A 397 -20.35 -5.77 13.19
C ILE A 397 -20.39 -6.75 12.02
N GLY A 398 -21.59 -6.98 11.49
CA GLY A 398 -21.86 -7.92 10.42
C GLY A 398 -21.88 -9.37 10.90
N ALA A 399 -22.42 -10.24 10.05
CA ALA A 399 -22.40 -11.68 10.30
C ALA A 399 -20.95 -12.18 10.36
N GLN A 400 -20.54 -12.57 11.56
CA GLN A 400 -19.20 -13.03 11.87
C GLN A 400 -18.93 -14.42 11.27
N LYS A 401 -17.83 -14.55 10.53
CA LYS A 401 -17.39 -15.74 9.79
C LYS A 401 -15.93 -16.07 10.13
N LYS A 402 -15.73 -16.81 11.23
CA LYS A 402 -14.42 -17.34 11.59
C LYS A 402 -14.03 -18.49 10.66
N LEU A 403 -12.87 -18.36 10.02
CA LEU A 403 -12.28 -19.37 9.15
C LEU A 403 -11.21 -20.15 9.95
N SER A 404 -11.10 -21.46 9.71
CA SER A 404 -10.02 -22.25 10.32
C SER A 404 -8.66 -21.88 9.73
N ASN A 405 -7.61 -21.98 10.55
CA ASN A 405 -6.24 -21.74 10.09
C ASN A 405 -5.82 -22.70 8.95
N MET A 406 -4.90 -22.26 8.10
CA MET A 406 -4.38 -23.05 6.99
C MET A 406 -3.29 -24.01 7.47
N ASN A 407 -3.40 -25.30 7.11
CA ASN A 407 -2.39 -26.29 7.49
C ASN A 407 -1.01 -25.92 6.93
N GLY A 408 -0.01 -25.82 7.81
CA GLY A 408 1.36 -25.47 7.45
C GLY A 408 1.60 -23.97 7.21
N CYS A 409 0.60 -23.11 7.43
CA CYS A 409 0.75 -21.66 7.40
C CYS A 409 1.28 -21.15 8.74
N ASN A 410 2.49 -20.57 8.72
CA ASN A 410 3.11 -19.93 9.87
C ASN A 410 3.08 -18.40 9.78
N ASP A 411 2.49 -17.84 8.72
CA ASP A 411 2.27 -16.40 8.63
C ASP A 411 1.20 -15.94 9.60
N ASN A 412 1.19 -14.64 9.85
CA ASN A 412 0.21 -14.01 10.73
C ASN A 412 -1.21 -14.23 10.15
N PRO A 413 -2.16 -14.83 10.90
CA PRO A 413 -3.55 -15.02 10.46
C PRO A 413 -4.29 -13.73 10.07
N HIS A 414 -3.78 -12.58 10.52
CA HIS A 414 -4.25 -11.26 10.15
C HIS A 414 -3.90 -10.84 8.71
N GLU A 415 -3.09 -11.62 7.98
CA GLU A 415 -2.66 -11.23 6.63
C GLU A 415 -3.74 -11.48 5.57
N VAL A 416 -3.88 -10.53 4.65
CA VAL A 416 -4.91 -10.53 3.60
C VAL A 416 -4.88 -11.82 2.76
N PHE A 417 -3.69 -12.34 2.45
CA PHE A 417 -3.51 -13.55 1.65
C PHE A 417 -3.86 -14.83 2.43
N VAL A 418 -3.67 -14.84 3.76
CA VAL A 418 -4.04 -15.99 4.60
C VAL A 418 -5.57 -16.12 4.67
N ILE A 419 -6.27 -14.99 4.80
CA ILE A 419 -7.74 -14.93 4.76
C ILE A 419 -8.26 -15.37 3.38
N ARG A 420 -7.64 -14.88 2.30
CA ARG A 420 -7.97 -15.28 0.93
C ARG A 420 -7.85 -16.80 0.75
N ASP A 421 -6.73 -17.39 1.16
CA ASP A 421 -6.47 -18.81 1.00
C ASP A 421 -7.42 -19.68 1.82
N ALA A 422 -7.80 -19.23 3.02
CA ALA A 422 -8.82 -19.89 3.83
C ALA A 422 -10.21 -19.85 3.16
N LEU A 423 -10.59 -18.73 2.55
CA LEU A 423 -11.84 -18.64 1.76
C LEU A 423 -11.82 -19.57 0.55
N VAL A 424 -10.71 -19.60 -0.20
CA VAL A 424 -10.55 -20.46 -1.37
C VAL A 424 -10.60 -21.95 -0.99
N ARG A 425 -9.99 -22.32 0.15
CA ARG A 425 -10.09 -23.68 0.73
C ARG A 425 -11.54 -24.03 1.05
N ASP A 426 -12.27 -23.18 1.76
CA ASP A 426 -13.62 -23.51 2.24
C ASP A 426 -14.64 -23.59 1.08
N MET A 427 -14.35 -22.94 -0.05
CA MET A 427 -15.10 -23.09 -1.30
C MET A 427 -14.92 -24.46 -1.99
N SER A 428 -13.81 -25.17 -1.73
CA SER A 428 -13.49 -26.44 -2.42
C SER A 428 -14.57 -27.52 -2.25
N ALA A 429 -15.32 -27.49 -1.15
CA ALA A 429 -16.42 -28.40 -0.87
C ALA A 429 -17.61 -28.25 -1.84
N GLY A 430 -17.73 -27.10 -2.52
CA GLY A 430 -18.80 -26.80 -3.47
C GLY A 430 -18.34 -26.52 -4.91
N ASN A 431 -17.06 -26.19 -5.11
CA ASN A 431 -16.50 -25.90 -6.44
C ASN A 431 -14.97 -26.17 -6.49
N ALA A 432 -14.60 -27.44 -6.64
CA ALA A 432 -13.20 -27.88 -6.59
C ALA A 432 -12.33 -27.32 -7.73
N ASP A 433 -12.88 -27.22 -8.95
CA ASP A 433 -12.14 -26.72 -10.12
C ASP A 433 -11.85 -25.21 -9.99
N LEU A 434 -12.85 -24.43 -9.59
CA LEU A 434 -12.66 -23.01 -9.29
C LEU A 434 -11.66 -22.80 -8.15
N SER A 435 -11.78 -23.58 -7.07
CA SER A 435 -10.86 -23.51 -5.93
C SER A 435 -9.42 -23.82 -6.36
N LYS A 436 -9.21 -24.86 -7.17
CA LYS A 436 -7.89 -25.21 -7.72
C LYS A 436 -7.30 -24.10 -8.59
N ARG A 437 -8.13 -23.45 -9.40
CA ARG A 437 -7.68 -22.31 -10.23
C ARG A 437 -7.27 -21.11 -9.36
N LEU A 438 -8.13 -20.71 -8.43
CA LEU A 438 -7.88 -19.53 -7.57
C LEU A 438 -6.73 -19.74 -6.58
N SER A 439 -6.52 -20.97 -6.12
CA SER A 439 -5.38 -21.33 -5.26
C SER A 439 -4.04 -21.35 -6.00
N SER A 440 -4.04 -21.44 -7.34
CA SER A 440 -2.81 -21.34 -8.13
C SER A 440 -2.32 -19.89 -8.33
N ASP A 441 -3.20 -18.90 -8.11
CA ASP A 441 -2.90 -17.48 -8.24
C ASP A 441 -2.44 -16.89 -6.90
N ASN A 442 -1.14 -17.04 -6.58
CA ASN A 442 -0.55 -16.38 -5.42
C ASN A 442 -0.39 -14.88 -5.67
N SER A 443 -1.06 -14.07 -4.86
CA SER A 443 -1.13 -12.61 -5.00
C SER A 443 -0.21 -11.84 -4.04
N TRP A 444 0.47 -12.56 -3.14
CA TRP A 444 1.34 -12.00 -2.11
C TRP A 444 2.60 -12.85 -1.92
N GLY A 445 3.71 -12.23 -1.52
CA GLY A 445 4.92 -12.95 -1.15
C GLY A 445 5.83 -12.15 -0.22
N TYR A 446 6.33 -12.80 0.82
CA TYR A 446 7.43 -12.30 1.65
C TYR A 446 8.73 -12.98 1.27
N TYR A 447 9.85 -12.25 1.22
CA TYR A 447 11.16 -12.81 0.85
C TYR A 447 12.26 -12.26 1.74
N GLU A 448 13.23 -13.10 2.06
CA GLU A 448 14.36 -12.75 2.94
C GLU A 448 15.37 -11.80 2.27
N SER A 449 15.49 -11.90 0.94
CA SER A 449 16.49 -11.20 0.15
C SER A 449 15.95 -10.86 -1.24
N PHE A 450 16.61 -9.92 -1.92
CA PHE A 450 16.24 -9.51 -3.27
C PHE A 450 16.41 -10.66 -4.28
N ALA A 451 17.50 -11.44 -4.14
CA ALA A 451 17.74 -12.60 -4.98
C ALA A 451 16.61 -13.64 -4.86
N LYS A 452 16.16 -13.93 -3.63
CA LYS A 452 15.05 -14.86 -3.39
C LYS A 452 13.72 -14.36 -3.95
N MET A 453 13.47 -13.05 -3.89
CA MET A 453 12.31 -12.43 -4.53
C MET A 453 12.29 -12.68 -6.04
N LEU A 454 13.40 -12.42 -6.73
CA LEU A 454 13.50 -12.64 -8.18
C LEU A 454 13.50 -14.13 -8.57
N ALA A 455 14.02 -14.99 -7.69
CA ALA A 455 14.01 -16.44 -7.87
C ALA A 455 12.64 -17.08 -7.59
N GLY A 456 11.69 -16.36 -6.99
CA GLY A 456 10.38 -16.90 -6.59
C GLY A 456 10.49 -17.88 -5.41
N GLN A 457 11.29 -17.53 -4.40
CA GLN A 457 11.53 -18.35 -3.20
C GLN A 457 10.99 -17.64 -1.95
N PRO A 458 9.65 -17.62 -1.76
CA PRO A 458 9.04 -16.91 -0.64
C PRO A 458 9.35 -17.58 0.71
N LEU A 459 9.36 -16.75 1.75
CA LEU A 459 9.24 -17.13 3.16
C LEU A 459 7.78 -17.35 3.56
N SER A 460 6.85 -16.65 2.91
CA SER A 460 5.42 -16.76 3.19
C SER A 460 4.87 -18.12 2.74
N TYR A 461 3.77 -18.49 3.36
CA TYR A 461 2.95 -19.63 3.03
C TYR A 461 2.58 -19.63 1.55
N VAL A 462 2.58 -20.84 1.00
CA VAL A 462 2.13 -21.14 -0.36
C VAL A 462 1.09 -22.22 -0.24
N TYR A 463 -0.08 -21.98 -0.85
CA TYR A 463 -1.17 -22.95 -0.84
C TYR A 463 -0.68 -24.34 -1.35
N PRO A 464 -1.04 -25.46 -0.69
CA PRO A 464 -0.58 -26.79 -1.08
C PRO A 464 -0.83 -27.11 -2.56
N GLY A 465 0.25 -27.38 -3.29
CA GLY A 465 0.20 -27.69 -4.72
C GLY A 465 0.20 -26.47 -5.64
N ALA A 466 0.16 -25.25 -5.11
CA ALA A 466 0.35 -24.03 -5.89
C ALA A 466 1.85 -23.83 -6.22
N PRO A 467 2.17 -23.24 -7.39
CA PRO A 467 3.53 -22.82 -7.68
C PRO A 467 3.95 -21.71 -6.71
N ALA A 468 5.22 -21.69 -6.31
CA ALA A 468 5.71 -20.57 -5.50
C ALA A 468 5.46 -19.23 -6.23
N PRO A 469 4.96 -18.17 -5.55
CA PRO A 469 4.77 -16.86 -6.14
C PRO A 469 6.05 -16.38 -6.80
N LYS A 470 5.99 -16.14 -8.10
CA LYS A 470 7.02 -15.44 -8.87
C LYS A 470 6.43 -14.13 -9.41
N ILE A 471 6.04 -13.27 -8.48
CA ILE A 471 5.32 -12.02 -8.75
C ILE A 471 6.23 -11.00 -9.45
N VAL A 472 7.44 -10.81 -8.91
CA VAL A 472 8.47 -9.98 -9.54
C VAL A 472 9.42 -10.88 -10.33
N THR A 473 9.64 -10.51 -11.58
CA THR A 473 10.51 -11.19 -12.54
C THR A 473 11.49 -10.19 -13.12
N GLU A 474 12.58 -10.66 -13.73
CA GLU A 474 13.49 -9.78 -14.47
C GLU A 474 12.76 -8.97 -15.55
N GLU A 475 11.78 -9.60 -16.23
CA GLU A 475 11.03 -8.97 -17.32
C GLU A 475 10.13 -7.82 -16.84
N ASN A 476 9.41 -8.02 -15.73
CA ASN A 476 8.51 -6.99 -15.21
C ASN A 476 9.21 -5.97 -14.32
N LEU A 477 10.32 -6.34 -13.64
CA LEU A 477 11.06 -5.44 -12.75
C LEU A 477 11.52 -4.18 -13.48
N GLN A 478 12.10 -4.33 -14.67
CA GLN A 478 12.57 -3.17 -15.43
C GLN A 478 11.40 -2.24 -15.80
N LYS A 479 10.26 -2.79 -16.22
CA LYS A 479 9.03 -2.03 -16.52
C LYS A 479 8.52 -1.30 -15.27
N MET A 480 8.55 -1.94 -14.11
CA MET A 480 8.18 -1.34 -12.83
C MET A 480 9.10 -0.17 -12.48
N LEU A 481 10.42 -0.37 -12.52
CA LEU A 481 11.40 0.67 -12.20
C LEU A 481 11.31 1.88 -13.14
N GLN A 482 11.04 1.64 -14.42
CA GLN A 482 10.77 2.70 -15.40
C GLN A 482 9.47 3.43 -15.07
N ASN A 483 8.41 2.70 -14.74
CA ASN A 483 7.12 3.26 -14.37
C ASN A 483 7.17 4.11 -13.09
N TYR A 484 8.02 3.74 -12.13
CA TYR A 484 8.25 4.49 -10.89
C TYR A 484 9.24 5.65 -11.08
N ASN A 485 9.86 5.77 -12.26
CA ASN A 485 11.01 6.65 -12.46
C ASN A 485 12.07 6.51 -11.36
N PHE A 486 12.34 5.27 -10.94
CA PHE A 486 13.00 4.98 -9.66
C PHE A 486 14.37 5.64 -9.51
N GLY A 487 15.27 5.44 -10.47
CA GLY A 487 16.66 5.91 -10.42
C GLY A 487 16.76 7.44 -10.26
N PRO A 488 16.06 8.24 -11.09
CA PRO A 488 15.98 9.69 -10.91
C PRO A 488 15.23 10.18 -9.66
N GLU A 489 14.37 9.38 -9.03
CA GLU A 489 13.78 9.76 -7.73
C GLU A 489 14.74 9.43 -6.58
N PHE A 490 15.37 8.27 -6.65
CA PHE A 490 16.29 7.76 -5.65
C PHE A 490 17.57 8.60 -5.56
N ASP A 491 18.14 9.05 -6.69
CA ASP A 491 19.35 9.89 -6.70
C ASP A 491 19.11 11.28 -6.08
N ARG A 492 17.96 11.91 -6.36
CA ARG A 492 17.52 13.17 -5.76
C ARG A 492 17.31 13.02 -4.28
N TRP A 493 16.70 11.92 -3.84
CA TRP A 493 16.53 11.65 -2.41
C TRP A 493 17.88 11.44 -1.71
N LEU A 494 18.80 10.67 -2.30
CA LEU A 494 20.15 10.49 -1.74
C LEU A 494 20.88 11.82 -1.57
N GLU A 495 20.82 12.70 -2.57
CA GLU A 495 21.45 14.02 -2.54
C GLU A 495 20.78 14.97 -1.53
N GLN A 496 19.45 15.04 -1.54
CA GLN A 496 18.70 16.07 -0.82
C GLN A 496 18.33 15.67 0.61
N VAL A 497 18.38 14.39 0.93
CA VAL A 497 18.02 13.84 2.25
C VAL A 497 19.21 13.12 2.86
N TYR A 498 19.66 12.02 2.24
CA TYR A 498 20.63 11.12 2.84
C TYR A 498 21.98 11.80 3.09
N ALA A 499 22.53 12.49 2.09
CA ALA A 499 23.81 13.21 2.17
C ALA A 499 23.80 14.25 3.30
N ARG A 500 22.66 14.89 3.56
CA ARG A 500 22.51 15.89 4.63
C ARG A 500 22.40 15.23 5.99
N MET A 501 21.64 14.13 6.10
CA MET A 501 21.53 13.35 7.34
C MET A 501 22.89 12.85 7.82
N ILE A 502 23.72 12.30 6.92
CA ILE A 502 25.04 11.78 7.28
C ILE A 502 26.08 12.86 7.60
N ALA A 503 25.85 14.09 7.15
CA ALA A 503 26.68 15.25 7.45
C ALA A 503 26.27 15.92 8.77
N ASP A 504 25.07 15.61 9.29
CA ASP A 504 24.57 16.18 10.53
C ASP A 504 25.25 15.51 11.73
N LYS A 505 25.87 16.34 12.58
CA LYS A 505 26.63 15.87 13.74
C LYS A 505 25.75 15.13 14.75
N SER A 506 24.48 15.49 14.89
CA SER A 506 23.59 14.82 15.86
C SER A 506 23.17 13.41 15.42
N SER A 507 23.44 13.04 14.16
CA SER A 507 23.24 11.68 13.65
C SER A 507 24.24 10.65 14.18
N TYR A 508 25.21 11.04 15.02
CA TYR A 508 26.26 10.16 15.55
C TYR A 508 26.45 10.30 17.05
N ILE A 509 26.81 9.19 17.68
CA ILE A 509 27.17 9.13 19.10
C ILE A 509 28.64 9.58 19.27
N GLY A 510 28.88 10.50 20.19
CA GLY A 510 30.23 10.95 20.59
C GLY A 510 30.84 12.04 19.69
N PHE A 511 32.11 12.36 19.94
CA PHE A 511 32.81 13.40 19.19
C PHE A 511 33.17 12.93 17.78
N LYS A 512 32.63 13.63 16.77
CA LYS A 512 33.06 13.54 15.37
C LYS A 512 33.64 14.88 14.93
N PHE A 513 34.75 14.83 14.20
CA PHE A 513 35.32 16.01 13.54
C PHE A 513 34.47 16.37 12.33
N GLN A 514 34.25 17.67 12.10
CA GLN A 514 33.47 18.15 10.96
C GLN A 514 34.04 17.65 9.64
N SER A 515 35.36 17.61 9.49
CA SER A 515 36.03 17.07 8.30
C SER A 515 35.62 15.64 7.97
N THR A 516 35.42 14.77 8.97
CA THR A 516 34.95 13.39 8.73
C THR A 516 33.52 13.35 8.22
N LEU A 517 32.66 14.26 8.68
CA LEU A 517 31.28 14.37 8.24
C LEU A 517 31.21 14.92 6.81
N ASP A 518 32.03 15.92 6.50
CA ASP A 518 32.16 16.51 5.17
C ASP A 518 32.69 15.47 4.15
N ASP A 519 33.68 14.67 4.53
CA ASP A 519 34.20 13.57 3.69
C ASP A 519 33.13 12.52 3.40
N ARG A 520 32.30 12.16 4.40
CA ARG A 520 31.18 11.24 4.19
C ARG A 520 30.09 11.83 3.31
N GLN A 521 29.77 13.12 3.49
CA GLN A 521 28.82 13.82 2.62
C GLN A 521 29.31 13.80 1.17
N LYS A 522 30.59 14.14 0.96
CA LYS A 522 31.21 14.12 -0.35
C LYS A 522 31.15 12.74 -1.01
N LEU A 523 31.44 11.67 -0.26
CA LEU A 523 31.33 10.30 -0.75
C LEU A 523 29.93 9.99 -1.32
N VAL A 524 28.86 10.39 -0.61
CA VAL A 524 27.49 10.19 -1.10
C VAL A 524 27.21 11.01 -2.36
N LEU A 525 27.68 12.25 -2.42
CA LEU A 525 27.50 13.09 -3.60
C LEU A 525 28.25 12.53 -4.82
N ASP A 526 29.46 12.01 -4.62
CA ASP A 526 30.25 11.36 -5.67
C ASP A 526 29.54 10.09 -6.18
N ILE A 527 28.93 9.31 -5.28
CA ILE A 527 28.08 8.14 -5.63
C ILE A 527 26.87 8.57 -6.47
N VAL A 528 26.17 9.64 -6.07
CA VAL A 528 25.03 10.17 -6.82
C VAL A 528 25.45 10.58 -8.23
N GLU A 529 26.61 11.25 -8.38
CA GLU A 529 27.14 11.61 -9.70
C GLU A 529 27.41 10.37 -10.56
N GLN A 530 27.98 9.31 -9.98
CA GLN A 530 28.22 8.05 -10.68
C GLN A 530 26.92 7.37 -11.10
N MET A 531 25.90 7.35 -10.23
CA MET A 531 24.59 6.80 -10.54
C MET A 531 23.89 7.53 -11.69
N ARG A 532 24.10 8.83 -11.83
CA ARG A 532 23.53 9.65 -12.93
C ARG A 532 24.13 9.34 -14.29
N ARG A 533 25.29 8.70 -14.34
CA ARG A 533 25.92 8.33 -15.61
C ARG A 533 25.01 7.36 -16.39
N PRO A 534 24.90 7.50 -17.72
CA PRO A 534 24.21 6.52 -18.55
C PRO A 534 24.80 5.12 -18.36
N SER A 535 24.02 4.08 -18.65
CA SER A 535 24.60 2.74 -18.81
C SER A 535 25.67 2.79 -19.90
N SER A 536 26.76 2.06 -19.66
CA SER A 536 27.84 1.91 -20.64
C SER A 536 27.42 1.12 -21.89
N ASN A 537 26.23 0.50 -21.88
CA ASN A 537 25.80 -0.54 -22.81
C ASN A 537 26.76 -1.75 -22.85
N ASP A 538 27.68 -1.84 -21.90
CA ASP A 538 28.60 -2.96 -21.67
C ASP A 538 28.31 -3.54 -20.28
N THR A 539 27.73 -4.73 -20.27
CA THR A 539 27.41 -5.48 -19.05
C THR A 539 28.62 -5.62 -18.11
N ALA A 540 29.82 -5.86 -18.65
CA ALA A 540 31.01 -6.05 -17.81
C ALA A 540 31.43 -4.75 -17.14
N GLN A 541 31.36 -3.63 -17.86
CA GLN A 541 31.68 -2.31 -17.32
C GLN A 541 30.65 -1.85 -16.29
N ASP A 542 29.36 -2.06 -16.54
CA ASP A 542 28.28 -1.74 -15.58
C ASP A 542 28.41 -2.57 -14.29
N LEU A 543 28.74 -3.87 -14.40
CA LEU A 543 29.00 -4.73 -13.25
C LEU A 543 30.24 -4.31 -12.45
N GLU A 544 31.32 -3.93 -13.14
CA GLU A 544 32.53 -3.47 -12.47
C GLU A 544 32.31 -2.13 -11.77
N SER A 545 31.51 -1.23 -12.36
CA SER A 545 31.07 0.00 -11.71
C SER A 545 30.34 -0.31 -10.40
N LEU A 546 29.31 -1.16 -10.44
CA LEU A 546 28.57 -1.55 -9.22
C LEU A 546 29.48 -2.19 -8.15
N ALA A 547 30.43 -3.03 -8.55
CA ALA A 547 31.37 -3.65 -7.62
C ALA A 547 32.33 -2.64 -6.98
N ASN A 548 32.72 -1.59 -7.72
CA ASN A 548 33.54 -0.50 -7.18
C ASN A 548 32.74 0.40 -6.24
N ASP A 549 31.49 0.72 -6.62
CA ASP A 549 30.56 1.47 -5.79
C ASP A 549 30.32 0.77 -4.43
N PHE A 550 30.17 -0.57 -4.44
CA PHE A 550 30.07 -1.36 -3.23
C PHE A 550 31.27 -1.14 -2.29
N LYS A 551 32.49 -1.23 -2.82
CA LYS A 551 33.72 -1.05 -2.02
C LYS A 551 33.83 0.35 -1.43
N LEU A 552 33.37 1.36 -2.17
CA LEU A 552 33.35 2.75 -1.72
C LEU A 552 32.40 2.94 -0.52
N ILE A 553 31.24 2.29 -0.53
CA ILE A 553 30.27 2.37 0.56
C ILE A 553 30.70 1.52 1.77
N ASP A 554 31.23 0.33 1.52
CA ASP A 554 31.61 -0.63 2.57
C ASP A 554 32.76 -0.14 3.46
N GLY A 555 33.70 0.63 2.89
CA GLY A 555 34.83 1.19 3.64
C GLY A 555 35.70 0.14 4.34
N ASN A 556 35.64 -1.14 3.92
CA ASN A 556 36.28 -2.32 4.52
C ASN A 556 35.80 -2.72 5.93
N LEU A 557 34.60 -2.31 6.34
CA LEU A 557 34.05 -2.63 7.68
C LEU A 557 32.79 -3.51 7.64
N GLY A 558 32.30 -3.85 6.45
CA GLY A 558 30.99 -4.47 6.28
C GLY A 558 29.87 -3.42 6.24
N LEU A 559 28.98 -3.52 5.25
CA LEU A 559 27.82 -2.64 5.13
C LEU A 559 26.88 -2.83 6.33
N THR A 560 26.58 -1.73 7.01
CA THR A 560 25.42 -1.64 7.92
C THR A 560 24.10 -1.88 7.16
N ASN A 561 23.00 -2.20 7.84
CA ASN A 561 21.68 -2.41 7.21
C ASN A 561 21.27 -1.24 6.29
N GLU A 562 21.62 -0.03 6.72
CA GLU A 562 21.43 1.22 6.00
C GLU A 562 22.27 1.28 4.71
N GLU A 563 23.55 0.95 4.77
CA GLU A 563 24.43 0.94 3.61
C GLU A 563 24.04 -0.17 2.62
N GLN A 564 23.57 -1.32 3.12
CA GLN A 564 22.98 -2.38 2.29
C GLN A 564 21.72 -1.90 1.57
N TRP A 565 20.89 -1.11 2.25
CA TRP A 565 19.69 -0.50 1.68
C TRP A 565 20.04 0.48 0.56
N ILE A 566 21.05 1.34 0.76
CA ILE A 566 21.52 2.27 -0.27
C ILE A 566 22.01 1.49 -1.48
N PHE A 567 22.85 0.48 -1.25
CA PHE A 567 23.41 -0.31 -2.33
C PHE A 567 22.34 -1.11 -3.09
N SER A 568 21.30 -1.62 -2.41
CA SER A 568 20.12 -2.19 -3.09
C SER A 568 19.46 -1.16 -4.03
N GLY A 569 19.31 0.09 -3.60
CA GLY A 569 18.79 1.15 -4.46
C GLY A 569 19.72 1.49 -5.63
N MET A 570 21.04 1.40 -5.46
CA MET A 570 21.99 1.58 -6.56
C MET A 570 21.86 0.47 -7.62
N ILE A 571 21.71 -0.78 -7.18
CA ILE A 571 21.46 -1.92 -8.08
C ILE A 571 20.16 -1.69 -8.86
N LEU A 572 19.06 -1.30 -8.20
CA LEU A 572 17.79 -1.01 -8.86
C LEU A 572 17.91 0.15 -9.86
N SER A 573 18.62 1.23 -9.50
CA SER A 573 18.87 2.36 -10.40
C SER A 573 19.65 1.92 -11.65
N ARG A 574 20.63 1.01 -11.49
CA ARG A 574 21.37 0.44 -12.63
C ARG A 574 20.51 -0.51 -13.47
N LEU A 575 19.70 -1.36 -12.85
CA LEU A 575 18.77 -2.26 -13.55
C LEU A 575 17.75 -1.49 -14.40
N GLN A 576 17.29 -0.33 -13.95
CA GLN A 576 16.42 0.53 -14.76
C GLN A 576 17.10 1.01 -16.06
N LYS A 577 18.42 1.24 -16.02
CA LYS A 577 19.20 1.91 -17.08
C LYS A 577 19.94 0.95 -18.01
N SER A 578 20.03 -0.34 -17.66
CA SER A 578 20.87 -1.33 -18.34
C SER A 578 20.09 -2.62 -18.63
N ASN A 579 20.71 -3.54 -19.36
CA ASN A 579 20.17 -4.88 -19.63
C ASN A 579 20.75 -5.94 -18.68
N LEU A 580 21.21 -5.53 -17.49
CA LEU A 580 21.74 -6.47 -16.49
C LEU A 580 20.67 -7.49 -16.07
N THR A 581 21.03 -8.76 -16.08
CA THR A 581 20.21 -9.85 -15.52
C THR A 581 20.60 -10.16 -14.08
N LEU A 582 19.77 -10.91 -13.36
CA LEU A 582 20.13 -11.44 -12.04
C LEU A 582 21.40 -12.29 -12.14
N LYS A 583 21.53 -13.09 -13.20
CA LYS A 583 22.73 -13.92 -13.44
C LYS A 583 23.99 -13.05 -13.55
N ASP A 584 23.89 -11.91 -14.24
CA ASP A 584 25.00 -10.96 -14.36
C ASP A 584 25.39 -10.41 -12.98
N LEU A 585 24.41 -9.96 -12.19
CA LEU A 585 24.64 -9.44 -10.85
C LEU A 585 25.24 -10.48 -9.90
N GLN A 586 24.74 -11.72 -9.96
CA GLN A 586 25.23 -12.84 -9.14
C GLN A 586 26.65 -13.29 -9.53
N SER A 587 27.12 -12.96 -10.74
CA SER A 587 28.46 -13.32 -11.19
C SER A 587 29.59 -12.57 -10.46
N LYS A 588 29.28 -11.42 -9.83
CA LYS A 588 30.24 -10.62 -9.06
C LYS A 588 30.03 -10.88 -7.56
N PRO A 589 30.98 -11.48 -6.85
CA PRO A 589 30.81 -11.86 -5.44
C PRO A 589 30.36 -10.71 -4.52
N ALA A 590 30.90 -9.50 -4.71
CA ALA A 590 30.53 -8.32 -3.92
C ALA A 590 29.06 -7.91 -4.10
N VAL A 591 28.56 -7.98 -5.34
CA VAL A 591 27.17 -7.66 -5.66
C VAL A 591 26.26 -8.78 -5.16
N ASN A 592 26.62 -10.03 -5.45
CA ASN A 592 25.87 -11.21 -5.02
C ASN A 592 25.67 -11.25 -3.49
N ALA A 593 26.72 -10.94 -2.73
CA ALA A 593 26.64 -10.92 -1.27
C ALA A 593 25.56 -9.95 -0.75
N ASN A 594 25.35 -8.80 -1.40
CA ASN A 594 24.27 -7.89 -1.03
C ASN A 594 22.90 -8.39 -1.50
N LEU A 595 22.81 -8.99 -2.68
CA LEU A 595 21.54 -9.54 -3.19
C LEU A 595 21.01 -10.70 -2.35
N GLU A 596 21.93 -11.49 -1.79
CA GLU A 596 21.65 -12.60 -0.89
C GLU A 596 21.64 -12.20 0.59
N ALA A 597 22.04 -10.96 0.90
CA ALA A 597 22.04 -10.47 2.27
C ALA A 597 20.62 -10.54 2.81
N LYS A 598 20.50 -11.26 3.93
CA LYS A 598 19.30 -11.21 4.73
C LYS A 598 19.13 -9.77 5.16
N VAL A 599 17.92 -9.27 5.01
CA VAL A 599 17.55 -8.03 5.67
C VAL A 599 17.64 -8.31 7.18
N ALA A 600 18.61 -7.72 7.87
CA ALA A 600 18.95 -8.14 9.24
C ALA A 600 17.86 -7.72 10.24
N ASN A 601 17.62 -8.59 11.23
CA ASN A 601 16.73 -8.36 12.38
C ASN A 601 17.20 -7.22 13.28
#